data_AF-A0A7Y4W7F1-F1
#
_entry.id   AF-A0A7Y4W7F1-F1
#
_cell.length_a   1.000
_cell.length_b   1.000
_cell.length_c   1.000
_cell.angle_alpha   90.00
_cell.angle_beta   90.00
_cell.angle_gamma   90.00
#
_symmetry.space_group_name_H-M   'P 1'
#
loop_
_entity.id
_entity.type
_entity.pdbx_description
1 polymer ?
#
loop_
_entity_poly.entity_id
_entity_poly.type
_entity_poly.pdbx_seq_one_letter_code
_entity_poly.pdbx_strand_id
1 'polypeptide(L)' 'MTQAAPSALHDCFHCGLPIPADAHFQLTLAQQARSFCCFGCQSVCGAIYESGLQGYYQRTPEGV' A
#
# COMPACT_ATOMS: atom_id res chain seq x y z
N MET A 1 6.56 -26.20 12.63
CA MET A 1 5.21 -26.34 12.04
C MET A 1 4.33 -25.33 12.75
N THR A 2 3.98 -24.18 12.18
CA THR A 2 3.02 -24.03 11.08
C THR A 2 3.29 -22.70 10.36
N GLN A 3 3.67 -22.77 9.08
CA GLN A 3 3.93 -21.58 8.26
C GLN A 3 2.59 -21.05 7.72
N ALA A 4 2.41 -19.74 7.84
CA ALA A 4 1.18 -19.00 7.62
C ALA A 4 0.62 -19.15 6.19
N ALA A 5 -0.71 -19.17 6.11
CA ALA A 5 -1.48 -19.34 4.90
C ALA A 5 -1.17 -18.24 3.84
N PRO A 6 -0.99 -18.60 2.56
CA PRO A 6 -0.89 -17.63 1.48
C PRO A 6 -2.31 -17.24 1.03
N SER A 7 -2.71 -15.99 1.26
CA SER A 7 -3.87 -15.37 0.59
C SER A 7 -3.72 -13.85 0.52
N ALA A 8 -2.51 -13.35 0.25
CA ALA A 8 -2.30 -11.96 -0.12
C ALA A 8 -2.55 -11.84 -1.62
N LEU A 9 -3.80 -11.59 -2.01
CA LEU A 9 -4.15 -11.38 -3.42
C LEU A 9 -3.73 -9.99 -3.93
N HIS A 10 -3.41 -9.06 -3.02
CA HIS A 10 -3.01 -7.70 -3.37
C HIS A 10 -1.74 -7.28 -2.62
N ASP A 11 -0.88 -6.56 -3.33
CA ASP A 11 0.30 -5.91 -2.75
C ASP A 11 -0.08 -4.55 -2.17
N CYS A 12 0.62 -4.17 -1.10
CA CYS A 12 0.48 -2.88 -0.44
C CYS A 12 0.86 -1.77 -1.42
N PHE A 13 -0.04 -0.82 -1.61
CA PHE A 13 0.19 0.30 -2.52
C PHE A 13 1.41 1.16 -2.14
N HIS A 14 1.80 1.18 -0.86
CA HIS A 14 2.91 2.01 -0.39
C HIS A 14 4.28 1.32 -0.48
N CYS A 15 4.38 0.06 -0.04
CA CYS A 15 5.66 -0.64 0.12
C CYS A 15 5.84 -1.85 -0.81
N GLY A 16 4.80 -2.23 -1.55
CA GLY A 16 4.83 -3.38 -2.46
C GLY A 16 4.85 -4.75 -1.77
N LEU A 17 4.69 -4.80 -0.44
CA LEU A 17 4.64 -6.07 0.30
C LEU A 17 3.24 -6.69 0.26
N PRO A 18 3.11 -8.02 0.35
CA PRO A 18 1.82 -8.71 0.40
C PRO A 18 0.95 -8.19 1.55
N ILE A 19 -0.32 -7.92 1.25
CA ILE A 19 -1.30 -7.53 2.28
C ILE A 19 -1.75 -8.78 3.03
N PRO A 20 -1.62 -8.83 4.38
CA PRO A 20 -2.16 -9.92 5.18
C PRO A 20 -3.67 -10.05 4.99
N ALA A 21 -4.21 -11.27 5.01
CA ALA A 21 -5.66 -11.48 4.87
C ALA A 21 -6.50 -10.81 5.96
N ASP A 22 -5.92 -10.61 7.15
CA ASP A 22 -6.54 -9.94 8.31
C ASP A 22 -6.29 -8.40 8.32
N ALA A 23 -5.57 -7.89 7.31
CA ALA A 23 -5.30 -6.46 7.22
C ALA A 23 -6.45 -5.75 6.50
N HIS A 24 -7.17 -4.91 7.26
CA HIS A 24 -8.30 -4.13 6.77
C HIS A 24 -7.96 -2.64 6.57
N PHE A 25 -6.72 -2.33 6.16
CA PHE A 25 -6.28 -0.95 5.95
C PHE A 25 -6.57 -0.51 4.51
N GLN A 26 -7.54 0.39 4.35
CA GLN A 26 -7.94 0.92 3.05
C GLN A 26 -8.06 2.45 3.10
N LEU A 27 -7.69 3.11 2.01
CA LEU A 27 -7.84 4.56 1.86
C LEU A 27 -8.26 4.90 0.43
N THR A 28 -9.21 5.82 0.30
CA THR A 28 -9.59 6.36 -1.01
C THR A 28 -8.64 7.49 -1.38
N LEU A 29 -7.83 7.27 -2.40
CA LEU A 29 -6.83 8.20 -2.91
C LEU A 29 -7.14 8.54 -4.36
N ALA A 30 -7.27 9.83 -4.69
CA ALA A 30 -7.61 10.28 -6.05
C ALA A 30 -8.82 9.51 -6.67
N GLN A 31 -9.89 9.33 -5.87
CA GLN A 31 -11.11 8.57 -6.24
C GLN A 31 -10.90 7.07 -6.47
N GLN A 32 -9.76 6.51 -6.07
CA GLN A 32 -9.47 5.07 -6.13
C GLN A 32 -9.26 4.49 -4.74
N ALA A 33 -9.94 3.38 -4.43
CA ALA A 33 -9.68 2.65 -3.20
C ALA A 33 -8.34 1.91 -3.29
N ARG A 34 -7.43 2.19 -2.35
CA ARG A 34 -6.12 1.56 -2.24
C ARG A 34 -6.04 0.78 -0.93
N SER A 35 -5.39 -0.39 -0.97
CA SER A 35 -5.22 -1.29 0.17
C SER A 35 -3.77 -1.26 0.67
N PHE A 36 -3.60 -1.45 1.97
CA PHE A 36 -2.31 -1.34 2.66
C PHE A 36 -2.06 -2.52 3.61
N CYS A 37 -0.79 -2.87 3.81
CA CYS A 37 -0.42 -3.96 4.73
C CYS A 37 -0.53 -3.55 6.21
N CYS A 38 -0.48 -2.26 6.54
CA CYS A 38 -0.57 -1.75 7.91
C CYS A 38 -1.08 -0.30 7.95
N PHE A 39 -1.53 0.14 9.14
CA PHE A 39 -1.94 1.52 9.39
C PHE A 39 -0.85 2.56 9.07
N GLY A 40 0.42 2.21 9.28
CA GLY A 40 1.55 3.09 8.96
C GLY A 40 1.66 3.37 7.46
N CYS A 41 1.54 2.33 6.63
CA CYS A 41 1.54 2.48 5.17
C CYS A 41 0.35 3.32 4.69
N GLN A 42 -0.82 3.11 5.27
CA GLN A 42 -2.02 3.92 4.99
C GLN A 42 -1.80 5.40 5.34
N SER A 43 -1.27 5.67 6.54
CA SER A 43 -1.09 7.02 7.08
C SER A 43 -0.05 7.82 6.29
N VAL A 44 1.10 7.21 5.98
CA VAL A 44 2.15 7.83 5.17
C VAL A 44 1.64 8.11 3.76
N CYS A 45 0.91 7.17 3.16
CA CYS A 45 0.34 7.36 1.84
C CYS A 45 -0.69 8.51 1.82
N GLY A 46 -1.58 8.58 2.83
CA GLY A 46 -2.49 9.71 3.01
C GLY A 46 -1.75 11.05 3.07
N ALA A 47 -0.75 11.16 3.95
CA ALA A 47 0.05 12.37 4.10
C ALA A 47 0.78 12.80 2.80
N ILE A 48 1.28 11.84 2.02
CA ILE A 48 1.91 12.10 0.72
C ILE A 48 0.90 12.71 -0.26
N TYR A 49 -0.33 12.18 -0.33
CA TYR A 49 -1.38 12.71 -1.20
C TYR A 49 -1.88 14.08 -0.73
N GLU A 50 -2.06 14.27 0.58
CA GLU A 50 -2.44 15.57 1.16
C GLU A 50 -1.39 16.65 0.90
N SER A 51 -0.11 16.27 0.88
CA SER A 51 1.01 17.17 0.58
C SER A 51 1.21 17.43 -0.92
N GLY A 52 0.40 16.82 -1.79
CA GLY A 52 0.57 16.91 -3.25
C GLY A 52 1.82 16.21 -3.78
N LEU A 53 2.39 15.29 -3.00
CA LEU A 53 3.65 14.59 -3.28
C LEU A 53 3.41 13.20 -3.92
N GLN A 54 2.20 12.85 -4.32
CA GLN A 54 1.88 11.54 -4.92
C GLN A 54 2.67 11.23 -6.21
N GLY A 55 3.31 12.23 -6.83
CA GLY A 55 4.25 12.04 -7.92
C GLY A 55 5.43 11.11 -7.59
N TYR A 56 5.76 10.89 -6.31
CA TYR A 56 6.73 9.87 -5.90
C TYR A 56 6.32 8.46 -6.33
N TYR A 57 5.01 8.16 -6.42
CA TYR A 57 4.52 6.85 -6.86
C TYR A 57 4.49 6.69 -8.38
N GLN A 58 4.52 7.79 -9.13
CA GLN A 58 4.56 7.77 -10.61
C GLN A 58 5.97 7.59 -11.15
N ARG A 59 6.99 7.75 -10.29
CA ARG A 59 8.35 7.38 -10.62
C ARG A 59 8.43 5.86 -10.61
N THR A 60 8.30 5.25 -11.79
CA THR A 60 8.86 3.93 -12.02
C THR A 60 10.32 3.97 -11.55
N PRO A 61 10.84 2.97 -10.84
CA PRO A 61 12.29 2.87 -10.65
C PRO A 61 12.93 2.77 -12.04
N GLU A 62 13.35 3.91 -12.59
CA GLU A 62 14.21 3.96 -13.76
C GLU A 62 15.55 3.39 -13.32
N GLY A 63 15.78 2.13 -13.65
CA GLY A 63 17.08 1.47 -13.51
C GLY A 63 17.20 0.55 -12.30
N VAL A 64 16.81 -0.70 -12.47
CA VAL A 64 17.66 -1.86 -12.14
C VAL A 64 17.34 -3.01 -13.07
#